data_AF-A0A452ERE8-F1
#
_entry.id   AF-A0A452ERE8-F1
#
_cell.length_a   1.000
_cell.length_b   1.000
_cell.length_c   1.000
_cell.angle_alpha   90.00
_cell.angle_beta   90.00
_cell.angle_gamma   90.00
#
_symmetry.space_group_name_H-M   'P 1'
#
loop_
_entity.id
_entity.type
_entity.pdbx_description
1 polymer ?
#
loop_
_entity_poly.entity_id
_entity_poly.type
_entity_poly.pdbx_seq_one_letter_code
_entity_poly.pdbx_strand_id
1 'polypeptide(L)'
;MKLIKLGVLLGLFTFSLLTTPLMGGVAKVTDMICERLKDPCTMPLKYGSCYNIHFRYFYNFTSGFCESFVYSGCDGNLNNYELQIECQLACEKKGKKPSKEPDSEEPSGSKGETEESERKAH
;
A
#
# COMPACT_ATOMS: atom_id res chain seq x y z
N MET A 1 43.48 15.96 -40.68
CA MET A 1 41.99 15.88 -40.58
C MET A 1 41.52 14.78 -39.60
N LYS A 2 42.08 14.70 -38.37
CA LYS A 2 41.65 13.70 -37.35
C LYS A 2 41.15 14.33 -36.04
N LEU A 3 41.56 15.55 -35.71
CA LEU A 3 41.12 16.25 -34.48
C LEU A 3 39.68 16.80 -34.53
N ILE A 4 39.19 17.20 -35.71
CA ILE A 4 37.83 17.77 -35.84
C ILE A 4 36.77 16.72 -35.52
N LYS A 5 37.02 15.44 -35.87
CA LYS A 5 36.12 14.33 -35.52
C LYS A 5 36.06 14.07 -34.02
N LEU A 6 37.18 14.21 -33.31
CA LEU A 6 37.23 14.02 -31.86
C LEU A 6 36.52 15.17 -31.12
N GLY A 7 36.72 16.41 -31.56
CA GLY A 7 36.02 17.57 -31.00
C GLY A 7 34.50 17.51 -31.19
N VAL A 8 34.04 17.09 -32.38
CA VAL A 8 32.61 16.88 -32.65
C VAL A 8 32.04 15.73 -31.83
N LEU A 9 32.79 14.61 -31.69
CA LEU A 9 32.34 13.49 -30.87
C LEU A 9 32.22 13.89 -29.41
N LEU A 10 33.24 14.56 -28.86
CA LEU A 10 33.25 15.06 -27.49
C LEU A 10 32.12 16.07 -27.27
N GLY A 11 31.86 16.96 -28.24
CA GLY A 11 30.75 17.92 -28.20
C GLY A 11 29.37 17.26 -28.22
N LEU A 12 29.18 16.20 -29.01
CA LEU A 12 27.93 15.44 -29.03
C LEU A 12 27.73 14.64 -27.74
N PHE A 13 28.81 14.08 -27.17
CA PHE A 13 28.77 13.39 -25.88
C PHE A 13 28.44 14.33 -24.73
N THR A 14 29.06 15.52 -24.67
CA THR A 14 28.76 16.51 -23.64
C THR A 14 27.36 17.09 -23.82
N PHE A 15 26.92 17.33 -25.05
CA PHE A 15 25.55 17.78 -25.33
C PHE A 15 24.52 16.72 -24.92
N SER A 16 24.76 15.44 -25.21
CA SER A 16 23.90 14.33 -24.77
C SER A 16 23.83 14.25 -23.24
N LEU A 17 24.96 14.34 -22.54
CA LEU A 17 25.02 14.29 -21.08
C LEU A 17 24.41 15.51 -20.39
N LEU A 18 24.51 16.71 -20.99
CA LEU A 18 23.90 17.93 -20.43
C LEU A 18 22.41 18.08 -20.77
N THR A 19 21.93 17.50 -21.86
CA THR A 19 20.52 17.63 -22.29
C THR A 19 19.63 16.47 -21.82
N THR A 20 20.20 15.30 -21.51
CA THR A 20 19.46 14.18 -20.90
C THR A 20 18.78 14.51 -19.56
N PRO A 21 19.35 15.34 -18.66
CA PRO A 21 18.65 15.79 -17.45
C PRO A 21 17.47 16.72 -17.74
N LEU A 22 17.47 17.42 -18.88
CA LEU A 22 16.43 18.40 -19.22
C LEU A 22 15.14 17.74 -19.74
N MET A 23 15.22 16.51 -20.27
CA MET A 23 14.09 15.82 -20.87
C MET A 23 13.20 15.06 -19.87
N GLY A 24 13.41 15.23 -18.55
CA GLY A 24 12.47 14.78 -17.52
C GLY A 24 12.11 13.28 -17.56
N GLY A 25 12.91 12.46 -18.27
CA GLY A 25 12.53 11.09 -18.60
C GLY A 25 12.34 10.23 -17.36
N VAL A 26 13.21 10.38 -16.36
CA VAL A 26 13.10 9.64 -15.09
C VAL A 26 11.85 10.07 -14.32
N ALA A 27 11.54 11.36 -14.23
CA ALA A 27 10.35 11.87 -13.55
C ALA A 27 9.03 11.37 -14.21
N LYS A 28 8.99 11.41 -15.55
CA LYS A 28 7.88 10.83 -16.34
C LYS A 28 7.73 9.33 -16.13
N VAL A 29 8.84 8.60 -16.06
CA VAL A 29 8.84 7.15 -15.81
C VAL A 29 8.41 6.83 -14.38
N THR A 30 8.86 7.60 -13.39
CA THR A 30 8.43 7.44 -12.00
C THR A 30 6.94 7.71 -11.84
N ASP A 31 6.38 8.74 -12.47
CA ASP A 31 4.93 9.00 -12.41
C ASP A 31 4.11 7.85 -13.02
N MET A 32 4.55 7.30 -14.16
CA MET A 32 3.89 6.16 -14.81
C MET A 32 3.94 4.87 -13.97
N ILE A 33 5.00 4.68 -13.18
CA ILE A 33 5.16 3.50 -12.30
C ILE A 33 4.39 3.72 -10.99
N CYS A 34 4.47 4.92 -10.40
CA CYS A 34 3.85 5.25 -9.12
C CYS A 34 2.33 5.39 -9.18
N GLU A 35 1.74 5.81 -10.31
CA GLU A 35 0.28 5.76 -10.49
C GLU A 35 -0.29 4.32 -10.42
N ARG A 36 0.52 3.31 -10.76
CA ARG A 36 0.14 1.90 -10.54
C ARG A 36 0.30 1.44 -9.09
N LEU A 37 1.05 2.17 -8.27
CA LEU A 37 1.30 1.90 -6.86
C LEU A 37 0.32 2.66 -5.96
N LYS A 38 -0.95 2.75 -6.35
CA LYS A 38 -2.00 3.21 -5.43
C LYS A 38 -2.00 2.30 -4.20
N ASP A 39 -1.98 2.89 -3.02
CA ASP A 39 -1.98 2.14 -1.76
C ASP A 39 -3.27 1.31 -1.69
N PRO A 40 -3.20 -0.03 -1.65
CA PRO A 40 -4.37 -0.90 -1.53
C PRO A 40 -5.27 -0.49 -0.37
N CYS A 41 -4.70 -0.04 0.74
CA CYS A 41 -5.44 0.37 1.93
C CYS A 41 -6.28 1.64 1.74
N THR A 42 -6.15 2.34 0.61
CA THR A 42 -6.97 3.51 0.26
C THR A 42 -7.99 3.22 -0.83
N MET A 43 -7.95 2.01 -1.42
CA MET A 43 -8.91 1.62 -2.46
C MET A 43 -10.26 1.23 -1.83
N PRO A 44 -11.40 1.51 -2.48
CA PRO A 44 -12.68 0.99 -2.02
C PRO A 44 -12.73 -0.53 -2.14
N LEU A 45 -13.64 -1.20 -1.42
CA LEU A 45 -13.93 -2.61 -1.70
C LEU A 45 -14.45 -2.77 -3.14
N LYS A 46 -14.13 -3.90 -3.78
CA LYS A 46 -14.60 -4.18 -5.15
C LYS A 46 -15.05 -5.63 -5.28
N TYR A 47 -16.37 -5.81 -5.39
CA TYR A 47 -16.99 -7.14 -5.52
C TYR A 47 -16.53 -7.90 -6.77
N GLY A 48 -16.36 -7.22 -7.90
CA GLY A 48 -16.08 -7.85 -9.19
C GLY A 48 -17.35 -8.18 -10.00
N SER A 49 -17.17 -8.80 -11.17
CA SER A 49 -18.23 -9.06 -12.17
C SER A 49 -18.45 -10.54 -12.51
N CYS A 50 -17.75 -11.45 -11.83
CA CYS A 50 -17.89 -12.89 -12.01
C CYS A 50 -18.99 -13.50 -11.10
N TYR A 51 -19.16 -14.82 -11.16
CA TYR A 51 -20.23 -15.54 -10.46
C TYR A 51 -19.71 -16.56 -9.44
N ASN A 52 -18.48 -16.39 -8.95
CA ASN A 52 -17.92 -17.21 -7.87
C ASN A 52 -18.10 -16.53 -6.52
N ILE A 53 -18.10 -17.30 -5.43
CA ILE A 53 -18.22 -16.77 -4.07
C ILE A 53 -16.91 -17.04 -3.34
N HIS A 54 -16.16 -15.98 -3.05
CA HIS A 54 -14.97 -16.03 -2.22
C HIS A 54 -15.15 -15.11 -1.02
N PHE A 55 -15.04 -15.65 0.19
CA PHE A 55 -14.95 -14.82 1.39
C PHE A 55 -13.55 -14.22 1.46
N ARG A 56 -13.48 -12.90 1.50
CA ARG A 56 -12.24 -12.12 1.51
C ARG A 56 -12.33 -11.02 2.56
N TYR A 57 -11.20 -10.39 2.84
CA TYR A 57 -11.10 -9.23 3.73
C TYR A 57 -10.66 -8.00 2.94
N PHE A 58 -11.19 -6.84 3.29
CA PHE A 58 -10.75 -5.54 2.78
C PHE A 58 -10.55 -4.59 3.95
N TYR A 59 -9.67 -3.62 3.79
CA TYR A 59 -9.50 -2.55 4.76
C TYR A 59 -10.55 -1.47 4.53
N ASN A 60 -11.40 -1.25 5.54
CA ASN A 60 -12.37 -0.17 5.53
C ASN A 60 -11.73 1.08 6.16
N PHE A 61 -11.34 2.04 5.33
CA PHE A 61 -10.70 3.28 5.80
C PHE A 61 -11.62 4.11 6.72
N THR A 62 -12.94 3.96 6.60
CA THR A 62 -13.92 4.70 7.43
C THR A 62 -13.95 4.17 8.86
N SER A 63 -13.95 2.85 9.02
CA SER A 63 -13.93 2.21 10.35
C SER A 63 -12.51 2.08 10.92
N GLY A 64 -11.50 2.07 10.04
CA GLY A 64 -10.11 1.83 10.39
C GLY A 64 -9.76 0.35 10.58
N PHE A 65 -10.66 -0.58 10.21
CA PHE A 65 -10.53 -2.01 10.45
C PHE A 65 -10.61 -2.85 9.17
N CYS A 66 -10.04 -4.05 9.24
CA CYS A 66 -10.22 -5.09 8.24
C CYS A 66 -11.57 -5.82 8.41
N GLU A 67 -12.44 -5.70 7.41
CA GLU A 67 -13.80 -6.24 7.38
C GLU A 67 -13.93 -7.31 6.30
N SER A 68 -14.84 -8.27 6.47
CA SER A 68 -15.09 -9.31 5.47
C SER A 68 -16.04 -8.84 4.38
N PHE A 69 -15.87 -9.35 3.16
CA PHE A 69 -16.76 -9.13 2.04
C PHE A 69 -16.76 -10.34 1.08
N VAL A 70 -17.74 -10.39 0.18
CA VAL A 70 -17.79 -11.42 -0.88
C VAL A 70 -17.08 -10.89 -2.12
N TYR A 71 -16.07 -11.61 -2.59
CA TYR A 71 -15.42 -11.36 -3.86
C TYR A 71 -15.94 -12.33 -4.91
N SER A 72 -16.30 -11.79 -6.08
CA SER A 72 -16.93 -12.52 -7.18
C SER A 72 -15.97 -13.46 -7.93
N GLY A 73 -14.67 -13.37 -7.65
CA GLY A 73 -13.61 -14.18 -8.28
C GLY A 73 -12.85 -13.52 -9.43
N CYS A 74 -13.30 -12.38 -9.96
CA CYS A 74 -12.57 -11.61 -10.98
C CYS A 74 -12.81 -10.10 -10.85
N ASP A 75 -12.04 -9.30 -11.60
CA ASP A 75 -12.19 -7.85 -11.68
C ASP A 75 -12.18 -7.10 -10.34
N GLY A 76 -11.56 -7.68 -9.31
CA GLY A 76 -11.32 -7.04 -8.03
C GLY A 76 -10.27 -5.92 -8.10
N ASN A 77 -9.86 -5.44 -6.93
CA ASN A 77 -8.68 -4.59 -6.79
C ASN A 77 -7.76 -5.17 -5.70
N LEU A 78 -6.70 -4.45 -5.35
CA LEU A 78 -5.69 -4.93 -4.41
C LEU A 78 -6.14 -4.86 -2.94
N ASN A 79 -7.25 -4.16 -2.62
CA ASN A 79 -7.84 -4.17 -1.27
C ASN A 79 -8.69 -5.44 -1.09
N ASN A 80 -8.05 -6.60 -1.21
CA ASN A 80 -8.68 -7.90 -1.22
C ASN A 80 -7.66 -8.94 -0.73
N TYR A 81 -7.86 -9.40 0.50
CA TYR A 81 -6.98 -10.31 1.21
C TYR A 81 -7.71 -11.61 1.51
N GLU A 82 -7.00 -12.73 1.52
CA GLU A 82 -7.60 -14.03 1.79
C GLU A 82 -7.82 -14.23 3.30
N LEU A 83 -6.85 -13.78 4.09
CA LEU A 83 -6.89 -13.88 5.55
C LEU A 83 -7.03 -12.50 6.19
N GLN A 84 -7.73 -12.45 7.33
CA GLN A 84 -7.88 -11.21 8.10
C GLN A 84 -6.50 -10.64 8.50
N ILE A 85 -5.59 -11.51 8.97
CA ILE A 85 -4.25 -11.10 9.39
C ILE A 85 -3.43 -10.46 8.27
N GLU A 86 -3.61 -10.89 7.01
CA GLU A 86 -2.92 -10.29 5.87
C GLU A 86 -3.36 -8.84 5.66
N CYS A 87 -4.67 -8.59 5.76
CA CYS A 87 -5.23 -7.25 5.69
C CYS A 87 -4.69 -6.37 6.84
N GLN A 88 -4.72 -6.89 8.08
CA GLN A 88 -4.28 -6.14 9.26
C GLN A 88 -2.80 -5.77 9.18
N LEU A 89 -1.95 -6.72 8.78
CA LEU A 89 -0.53 -6.50 8.57
C LEU A 89 -0.26 -5.45 7.47
N ALA A 90 -1.06 -5.46 6.40
CA ALA A 90 -0.91 -4.53 5.29
C ALA A 90 -1.36 -3.10 5.64
N CYS A 91 -2.47 -2.94 6.38
CA CYS A 91 -3.19 -1.67 6.47
C CYS A 91 -3.32 -1.08 7.88
N GLU A 92 -3.58 -1.89 8.92
CA GLU A 92 -3.86 -1.36 10.27
C GLU A 92 -2.58 -0.83 10.96
N LYS A 93 -1.40 -1.36 10.61
CA LYS A 93 -0.12 -0.90 11.16
C LYS A 93 0.27 0.52 10.75
N LYS A 94 -0.35 1.08 9.69
CA LYS A 94 -0.10 2.45 9.22
C LYS A 94 -0.92 3.51 9.97
N GLY A 95 -1.87 3.09 10.81
CA GLY A 95 -2.75 3.99 11.59
C GLY A 95 -2.07 4.66 12.79
N LYS A 96 -0.89 4.21 13.21
CA LYS A 96 -0.06 4.92 14.18
C LYS A 96 0.98 5.72 13.43
N LYS A 97 0.68 6.99 13.11
CA LYS A 97 1.79 7.96 13.00
C LYS A 97 2.59 7.82 14.30
N PRO A 98 3.94 7.78 14.27
CA PRO A 98 4.70 8.07 15.47
C PRO A 98 4.37 9.53 15.85
N SER A 99 3.35 9.70 16.68
CA SER A 99 3.28 10.87 17.54
C SER A 99 4.56 10.82 18.35
N LYS A 100 5.46 11.78 18.08
CA LYS A 100 6.74 12.00 18.73
C LYS A 100 6.96 11.17 19.99
N GLU A 101 8.04 10.39 20.01
CA GLU A 101 8.64 9.89 21.25
C GLU A 101 8.74 11.04 22.27
N PRO A 102 8.30 10.78 23.50
CA PRO A 102 9.26 10.81 24.60
C PRO A 102 9.22 9.50 25.40
N ASP A 103 10.39 8.89 25.48
CA ASP A 103 10.96 8.10 26.57
C ASP A 103 10.02 7.37 27.55
N SER A 104 10.06 6.05 27.45
CA SER A 104 10.06 5.06 28.55
C SER A 104 9.27 5.35 29.83
N GLU A 105 8.24 4.54 30.08
CA GLU A 105 8.18 3.64 31.26
C GLU A 105 6.90 2.75 31.21
N GLU A 106 7.10 1.44 31.04
CA GLU A 106 6.26 0.39 31.64
C GLU A 106 6.98 -0.05 32.95
N PRO A 107 6.35 -0.73 33.95
CA PRO A 107 5.17 -1.58 33.79
C PRO A 107 4.11 -1.46 34.91
N SER A 108 2.88 -1.87 34.61
CA SER A 108 2.10 -2.63 35.60
C SER A 108 1.04 -3.47 34.91
N GLY A 109 1.24 -4.79 34.93
CA GLY A 109 0.18 -5.74 34.64
C GLY A 109 -0.76 -5.89 35.83
N SER A 110 -1.99 -6.33 35.57
CA SER A 110 -2.72 -7.21 36.47
C SER A 110 -3.87 -7.89 35.71
N LYS A 111 -3.87 -9.23 35.77
CA LYS A 111 -4.99 -10.20 35.90
C LYS A 111 -6.30 -9.88 35.15
N GLY A 112 -6.82 -10.71 34.25
CA GLY A 112 -7.05 -12.15 34.42
C GLY A 112 -8.33 -12.37 35.23
N GLU A 113 -9.46 -12.62 34.55
CA GLU A 113 -10.65 -13.28 35.11
C GLU A 113 -11.50 -13.87 33.97
N THR A 114 -11.78 -15.16 34.09
CA THR A 114 -12.63 -16.03 33.28
C THR A 114 -14.01 -16.21 33.95
N GLU A 115 -14.97 -16.72 33.17
CA GLU A 115 -16.30 -17.24 33.57
C GLU A 115 -17.36 -16.14 33.85
N GLU A 116 -18.66 -16.27 33.55
CA GLU A 116 -19.52 -17.43 33.37
C GLU A 116 -20.76 -17.06 32.53
N SER A 117 -21.26 -18.06 31.80
CA SER A 117 -22.62 -18.19 31.27
C SER A 117 -23.70 -17.86 32.31
N GLU A 118 -24.76 -17.11 31.95
CA GLU A 118 -26.12 -17.47 32.38
C GLU A 118 -27.24 -16.84 31.53
N ARG A 119 -28.28 -17.64 31.32
CA ARG A 119 -29.54 -17.35 30.62
C ARG A 119 -30.39 -16.32 31.37
N LYS A 120 -31.19 -15.53 30.65
CA LYS A 120 -32.64 -15.44 30.96
C LYS A 120 -33.47 -14.84 29.83
N ALA A 121 -34.59 -15.52 29.59
CA ALA A 121 -35.68 -15.12 28.72
C ALA A 121 -36.43 -13.89 29.26
N HIS A 122 -37.02 -13.13 28.34
CA HIS A 122 -38.30 -12.45 28.54
C HIS A 122 -39.01 -12.33 27.20
#